data_AF-A0A537M6T2-F1
#
_entry.id   AF-A0A537M6T2-F1
#
_cell.length_a   1.000
_cell.length_b   1.000
_cell.length_c   1.000
_cell.angle_alpha   90.00
_cell.angle_beta   90.00
_cell.angle_gamma   90.00
#
_symmetry.space_group_name_H-M   'P 1'
#
loop_
_entity.id
_entity.type
_entity.pdbx_description
1 polymer ?
#
loop_
_entity_poly.entity_id
_entity_poly.type
_entity_poly.pdbx_seq_one_letter_code
_entity_poly.pdbx_strand_id
1 'polypeptide(L)'
;MSGGRTGAGSSSPVAWAGWSGYASVAAWQKLDPALGTALRSGQPVGIWVELPFPPEEFHIRYMQDRGTVTGVRGRWIHLTRVRPATAWSIARLYWVQRVRGEPGPQGAQESVDRGSPRRAGHAVLSV
;
A
#
# COMPACT_ATOMS: atom_id res chain seq x y z
N MET A 1 -53.48 -13.61 -7.86
CA MET A 1 -52.61 -13.36 -6.69
C MET A 1 -51.25 -12.92 -7.22
N SER A 2 -51.00 -11.60 -7.25
CA SER A 2 -49.77 -11.01 -7.77
C SER A 2 -48.99 -10.43 -6.58
N GLY A 3 -47.82 -10.99 -6.29
CA GLY A 3 -46.89 -10.48 -5.27
C GLY A 3 -45.60 -10.07 -5.96
N GLY A 4 -45.49 -8.78 -6.29
CA GLY A 4 -44.33 -8.20 -6.96
C GLY A 4 -43.08 -8.24 -6.09
N ARG A 5 -42.09 -9.03 -6.50
CA ARG A 5 -40.69 -8.82 -6.11
C ARG A 5 -40.13 -7.64 -6.89
N THR A 6 -39.56 -6.66 -6.18
CA THR A 6 -38.15 -6.20 -6.27
C THR A 6 -38.05 -4.73 -5.84
N GLY A 7 -37.64 -4.50 -4.59
CA GLY A 7 -37.06 -3.21 -4.21
C GLY A 7 -35.65 -3.13 -4.77
N ALA A 8 -35.52 -2.70 -6.03
CA ALA A 8 -34.21 -2.38 -6.61
C ALA A 8 -33.69 -1.11 -5.90
N GLY A 9 -32.67 -1.28 -5.06
CA GLY A 9 -32.00 -0.17 -4.38
C GLY A 9 -31.42 0.80 -5.42
N SER A 10 -32.03 1.96 -5.55
CA SER A 10 -31.56 3.04 -6.42
C SER A 10 -30.28 3.64 -5.84
N SER A 11 -29.12 3.15 -6.26
CA SER A 11 -27.84 3.80 -6.00
C SER A 11 -27.76 5.10 -6.82
N SER A 12 -27.82 6.25 -6.15
CA SER A 12 -27.74 7.56 -6.81
C SER A 12 -26.40 7.71 -7.54
N PRO A 13 -26.39 7.95 -8.87
CA PRO A 13 -25.14 8.07 -9.62
C PRO A 13 -24.26 9.22 -9.12
N VAL A 14 -24.86 10.27 -8.53
CA VAL A 14 -24.15 11.38 -7.88
C VAL A 14 -23.36 10.92 -6.66
N ALA A 15 -23.95 10.06 -5.81
CA ALA A 15 -23.26 9.54 -4.63
C ALA A 15 -22.09 8.63 -5.04
N TRP A 16 -22.29 7.80 -6.07
CA TRP A 16 -21.22 6.96 -6.62
C TRP A 16 -20.09 7.79 -7.25
N ALA A 17 -20.42 8.83 -8.02
CA ALA A 17 -19.44 9.74 -8.61
C ALA A 17 -18.66 10.52 -7.54
N GLY A 18 -19.35 11.04 -6.52
CA GLY A 18 -18.72 11.73 -5.39
C GLY A 18 -17.75 10.84 -4.62
N TRP A 19 -18.18 9.62 -4.27
CA TRP A 19 -17.31 8.61 -3.64
C TRP A 19 -16.10 8.26 -4.52
N SER A 20 -16.34 8.03 -5.81
CA SER A 20 -15.28 7.66 -6.76
C SER A 20 -14.26 8.78 -6.94
N GLY A 21 -14.72 10.03 -6.97
CA GLY A 21 -13.86 11.21 -7.00
C GLY A 21 -13.01 11.34 -5.74
N TYR A 22 -13.63 11.29 -4.56
CA TYR A 22 -12.93 11.34 -3.27
C TYR A 22 -11.88 10.22 -3.15
N ALA A 23 -12.26 8.97 -3.45
CA ALA A 23 -11.35 7.82 -3.38
C ALA A 23 -10.17 7.95 -4.35
N SER A 24 -10.37 8.62 -5.50
CA SER A 24 -9.27 8.92 -6.43
C SER A 24 -8.29 9.87 -5.78
N VAL A 25 -8.75 11.04 -5.29
CA VAL A 25 -7.90 12.05 -4.64
C VAL A 25 -7.17 11.48 -3.43
N ALA A 26 -7.86 10.73 -2.58
CA ALA A 26 -7.27 10.07 -1.43
C ALA A 26 -6.21 9.03 -1.84
N ALA A 27 -6.40 8.32 -2.96
CA ALA A 27 -5.41 7.36 -3.46
C ALA A 27 -4.10 8.04 -3.88
N TRP A 28 -4.16 9.22 -4.50
CA TRP A 28 -2.97 9.99 -4.87
C TRP A 28 -2.11 10.32 -3.64
N GLN A 29 -2.73 10.67 -2.52
CA GLN A 29 -2.02 11.00 -1.28
C GLN A 29 -1.35 9.79 -0.60
N LYS A 30 -1.73 8.57 -0.99
CA LYS A 30 -1.20 7.34 -0.40
C LYS A 30 0.03 6.79 -1.14
N LEU A 31 0.24 7.19 -2.39
CA LEU A 31 1.36 6.74 -3.20
C LEU A 31 2.60 7.60 -2.97
N ASP A 32 3.72 6.95 -2.72
CA ASP A 32 5.02 7.63 -2.64
C ASP A 32 5.43 8.24 -4.00
N PRO A 33 5.95 9.48 -4.05
CA PRO A 33 6.46 10.08 -5.29
C PRO A 33 7.46 9.20 -6.05
N ALA A 34 8.33 8.47 -5.33
CA ALA A 34 9.33 7.58 -5.96
C ALA A 34 8.66 6.42 -6.72
N LEU A 35 7.59 5.86 -6.15
CA LEU A 35 6.76 4.85 -6.80
C LEU A 35 6.08 5.42 -8.04
N GLY A 36 5.57 6.66 -7.97
CA GLY A 36 4.95 7.33 -9.12
C GLY A 36 5.83 7.34 -10.37
N THR A 37 7.16 7.53 -10.22
CA THR A 37 8.11 7.44 -11.33
C THR A 37 8.23 6.03 -11.89
N ALA A 38 8.37 5.03 -11.03
CA ALA A 38 8.43 3.63 -11.46
C ALA A 38 7.15 3.19 -12.19
N LEU A 39 5.98 3.63 -11.72
CA LEU A 39 4.69 3.33 -12.34
C LEU A 39 4.54 3.92 -13.75
N ARG A 40 5.18 5.05 -14.06
CA ARG A 40 5.16 5.65 -15.41
C ARG A 40 5.88 4.82 -16.46
N SER A 41 6.78 3.90 -16.05
CA SER A 41 7.44 2.97 -16.98
C SER A 41 6.48 1.95 -17.61
N GLY A 42 5.28 1.77 -17.04
CA GLY A 42 4.32 0.75 -17.47
C GLY A 42 4.66 -0.67 -17.02
N GLN A 43 5.87 -0.91 -16.51
CA GLN A 43 6.33 -2.23 -16.11
C GLN A 43 5.79 -2.65 -14.73
N PRO A 44 5.62 -3.95 -14.47
CA PRO A 44 5.31 -4.44 -13.13
C PRO A 44 6.41 -4.10 -12.12
N VAL A 45 6.03 -3.69 -10.92
CA VAL A 45 6.96 -3.27 -9.86
C VAL A 45 6.74 -4.06 -8.56
N GLY A 46 7.73 -4.01 -7.67
CA GLY A 46 7.56 -4.37 -6.26
C GLY A 46 7.01 -3.19 -5.46
N ILE A 47 6.07 -3.46 -4.55
CA ILE A 47 5.47 -2.45 -3.69
C ILE A 47 5.29 -2.96 -2.26
N TRP A 48 5.33 -2.01 -1.32
CA TRP A 48 5.00 -2.21 0.07
C TRP A 48 3.69 -1.49 0.39
N VAL A 49 2.72 -2.21 0.93
CA VAL A 49 1.39 -1.69 1.27
C VAL A 49 1.27 -1.63 2.79
N GLU A 50 1.09 -0.43 3.33
CA GLU A 50 0.85 -0.20 4.76
C GLU A 50 -0.64 -0.22 5.05
N LEU A 51 -1.00 -0.97 6.08
CA LEU A 51 -2.32 -0.92 6.71
C LEU A 51 -2.21 -0.14 8.03
N PRO A 52 -3.31 0.47 8.52
CA PRO A 52 -3.30 1.12 9.82
C PRO A 52 -3.21 0.12 10.99
N PHE A 53 -3.39 -1.17 10.72
CA PHE A 53 -3.36 -2.29 11.68
C PHE A 53 -2.59 -3.50 11.09
N PRO A 54 -2.26 -4.53 11.90
CA PRO A 54 -1.67 -5.77 11.41
C PRO A 54 -2.58 -6.46 10.36
N PRO A 55 -2.04 -6.94 9.23
CA PRO A 55 -2.84 -7.60 8.20
C PRO A 55 -3.43 -8.93 8.70
N GLU A 56 -4.75 -9.03 8.63
CA GLU A 56 -5.46 -10.30 8.77
C GLU A 56 -5.48 -11.11 7.47
N GLU A 57 -5.88 -12.39 7.54
CA GLU A 57 -5.88 -13.32 6.42
C GLU A 57 -6.62 -12.79 5.18
N PHE A 58 -7.77 -12.13 5.38
CA PHE A 58 -8.53 -11.59 4.26
C PHE A 58 -7.76 -10.50 3.50
N HIS A 59 -6.98 -9.67 4.19
CA HIS A 59 -6.16 -8.64 3.55
C HIS A 59 -5.08 -9.30 2.69
N ILE A 60 -4.42 -10.32 3.24
CA ILE A 60 -3.35 -11.04 2.55
C ILE A 60 -3.93 -11.71 1.29
N ARG A 61 -5.04 -12.43 1.40
CA ARG A 61 -5.71 -13.08 0.26
C ARG A 61 -6.16 -12.05 -0.79
N TYR A 62 -6.78 -10.94 -0.37
CA TYR A 62 -7.17 -9.85 -1.27
C TYR A 62 -5.99 -9.25 -2.05
N MET A 63 -4.83 -9.16 -1.40
CA MET A 63 -3.59 -8.69 -2.03
C MET A 63 -2.96 -9.74 -2.96
N GLN A 64 -3.09 -11.03 -2.65
CA GLN A 64 -2.62 -12.13 -3.51
C GLN A 64 -3.33 -12.15 -4.88
N ASP A 65 -4.60 -11.73 -4.95
CA ASP A 65 -5.31 -11.60 -6.23
C ASP A 65 -4.76 -10.46 -7.12
N ARG A 66 -3.90 -9.60 -6.57
CA ARG A 66 -3.42 -8.35 -7.21
C ARG A 66 -1.91 -8.35 -7.47
N GLY A 67 -1.20 -9.36 -7.00
CA GLY A 67 0.24 -9.49 -7.13
C GLY A 67 0.76 -10.70 -6.35
N THR A 68 2.06 -10.91 -6.35
CA THR A 68 2.66 -11.99 -5.56
C THR A 68 3.01 -11.47 -4.18
N VAL A 69 2.30 -11.89 -3.14
CA VAL A 69 2.68 -11.60 -1.77
C VAL A 69 3.94 -12.41 -1.44
N THR A 70 5.01 -11.72 -1.06
CA THR A 70 6.29 -12.35 -0.69
C THR A 70 6.57 -12.27 0.80
N GLY A 71 5.80 -11.49 1.55
CA GLY A 71 5.88 -11.46 3.00
C GLY A 71 5.03 -10.38 3.64
N VAL A 72 4.90 -10.51 4.97
CA VAL A 72 4.29 -9.51 5.86
C VAL A 72 5.32 -9.11 6.91
N ARG A 73 5.38 -7.82 7.24
CA ARG A 73 6.29 -7.24 8.24
C ARG A 73 5.55 -6.18 9.05
N GLY A 74 5.15 -6.52 10.27
CA GLY A 74 4.31 -5.63 11.09
C GLY A 74 3.01 -5.30 10.37
N ARG A 75 2.80 -4.01 10.04
CA ARG A 75 1.62 -3.53 9.30
C ARG A 75 1.78 -3.50 7.78
N TRP A 76 2.90 -4.01 7.27
CA TRP A 76 3.26 -3.93 5.86
C TRP A 76 3.13 -5.27 5.15
N ILE A 77 2.53 -5.25 3.97
CA ILE A 77 2.45 -6.38 3.05
C ILE A 77 3.37 -6.07 1.86
N HIS A 78 4.29 -6.98 1.53
CA HIS A 78 5.14 -6.85 0.35
C HIS A 78 4.55 -7.62 -0.82
N LEU A 79 4.33 -6.93 -1.94
CA LEU A 79 3.86 -7.50 -3.19
C LEU A 79 4.90 -7.30 -4.29
N THR A 80 5.06 -8.30 -5.15
CA THR A 80 5.83 -8.18 -6.39
C THR A 80 4.93 -8.42 -7.61
N ARG A 81 5.44 -8.06 -8.80
CA ARG A 81 4.74 -8.16 -10.09
C ARG A 81 3.43 -7.37 -10.14
N VAL A 82 3.37 -6.22 -9.46
CA VAL A 82 2.18 -5.38 -9.43
C VAL A 82 2.18 -4.43 -10.63
N ARG A 83 1.15 -4.52 -11.47
CA ARG A 83 0.97 -3.60 -12.60
C ARG A 83 0.58 -2.20 -12.11
N PRO A 84 0.90 -1.12 -12.84
CA PRO A 84 0.56 0.24 -12.42
C PRO A 84 -0.92 0.46 -12.09
N ALA A 85 -1.83 0.01 -12.95
CA ALA A 85 -3.27 0.12 -12.70
C ALA A 85 -3.71 -0.61 -11.41
N THR A 86 -3.03 -1.71 -11.07
CA THR A 86 -3.30 -2.48 -9.86
C THR A 86 -2.79 -1.75 -8.62
N ALA A 87 -1.62 -1.12 -8.67
CA ALA A 87 -1.11 -0.29 -7.59
C ALA A 87 -2.06 0.89 -7.28
N TRP A 88 -2.58 1.54 -8.31
CA TRP A 88 -3.63 2.57 -8.17
C TRP A 88 -4.90 2.03 -7.52
N SER A 89 -5.34 0.84 -7.95
CA SER A 89 -6.54 0.20 -7.39
C SER A 89 -6.36 -0.17 -5.91
N ILE A 90 -5.16 -0.61 -5.51
CA ILE A 90 -4.82 -0.88 -4.11
C ILE A 90 -4.87 0.41 -3.28
N ALA A 91 -4.30 1.51 -3.76
CA ALA A 91 -4.29 2.78 -3.02
C ALA A 91 -5.71 3.32 -2.72
N ARG A 92 -6.70 3.01 -3.56
CA ARG A 92 -8.10 3.43 -3.36
C ARG A 92 -8.81 2.72 -2.22
N LEU A 93 -8.27 1.60 -1.72
CA LEU A 93 -8.89 0.85 -0.64
C LEU A 93 -8.88 1.68 0.64
N TYR A 94 -10.02 1.71 1.35
CA TYR A 94 -10.15 2.54 2.54
C TYR A 94 -9.24 2.10 3.70
N TRP A 95 -8.90 0.80 3.78
CA TRP A 95 -7.97 0.24 4.76
C TRP A 95 -6.50 0.32 4.35
N VAL A 96 -6.17 0.87 3.18
CA VAL A 96 -4.78 1.12 2.78
C VAL A 96 -4.37 2.51 3.25
N GLN A 97 -3.30 2.57 4.03
CA GLN A 97 -2.76 3.82 4.57
C GLN A 97 -1.68 4.41 3.65
N ARG A 98 -0.76 3.59 3.15
CA ARG A 98 0.32 4.01 2.24
C ARG A 98 0.71 2.91 1.27
N VAL A 99 1.25 3.30 0.12
CA VAL A 99 1.84 2.40 -0.87
C VAL A 99 3.20 2.97 -1.30
N ARG A 100 4.25 2.19 -1.07
CA ARG A 100 5.65 2.55 -1.36
C ARG A 100 6.26 1.63 -2.40
N GLY A 101 7.24 2.12 -3.13
CA GLY A 101 8.10 1.30 -3.99
C GLY A 101 9.23 0.65 -3.19
N GLU A 102 10.18 0.05 -3.91
CA GLU A 102 11.45 -0.42 -3.36
C GLU A 102 12.46 0.75 -3.28
N PRO A 103 13.36 0.82 -2.27
CA PRO A 103 13.46 -0.08 -1.13
C PRO A 103 12.29 0.05 -0.15
N GLY A 104 11.91 -1.08 0.45
CA GLY A 104 10.88 -1.09 1.48
C GLY A 104 11.23 -0.22 2.70
N PRO A 105 10.26 0.05 3.60
CA PRO A 105 10.48 0.88 4.80
C PRO A 105 11.67 0.41 5.65
N GLN A 106 11.95 -0.89 5.68
CA GLN A 106 13.11 -1.44 6.40
C GLN A 106 14.43 -1.11 5.68
N GLY A 107 14.47 -1.23 4.34
CA GLY A 107 15.67 -0.99 3.56
C GLY A 107 16.09 0.48 3.54
N ALA A 108 15.12 1.40 3.67
CA ALA A 108 15.38 2.81 3.90
C ALA A 108 16.05 3.04 5.27
N GLN A 109 15.52 2.46 6.35
CA GLN A 109 16.11 2.52 7.69
C GLN A 109 17.50 1.89 7.75
N GLU A 110 17.67 0.69 7.18
CA GLU A 110 18.94 -0.03 7.18
C GLU A 110 20.02 0.72 6.38
N SER A 111 19.65 1.40 5.29
CA SER A 111 20.57 2.25 4.53
C SER A 111 21.03 3.47 5.33
N VAL A 112 20.13 4.06 6.12
CA VAL A 112 20.45 5.18 7.02
C VAL A 112 21.36 4.72 8.17
N ASP A 113 21.07 3.56 8.76
CA ASP A 113 21.87 2.98 9.85
C ASP A 113 23.27 2.59 9.37
N ARG A 114 23.38 2.02 8.16
CA ARG A 114 24.66 1.64 7.55
C ARG A 114 25.47 2.86 7.08
N GLY A 115 24.80 3.97 6.76
CA GLY A 115 25.42 5.24 6.40
C GLY A 115 25.86 6.10 7.60
N SER A 116 25.45 5.76 8.83
CA SER A 116 25.87 6.46 10.03
C SER A 116 27.31 6.06 10.39
N PRO A 117 28.27 7.01 10.51
CA PRO A 117 29.59 6.66 11.00
C PRO A 117 29.43 6.14 12.44
N ARG A 118 29.75 4.86 12.67
CA ARG A 118 29.85 4.32 14.02
C ARG A 118 30.76 5.27 14.82
N ARG A 119 30.19 5.94 15.82
CA ARG A 119 30.90 6.79 16.76
C ARG A 119 32.03 5.95 17.37
N ALA A 120 33.24 6.15 16.86
CA ALA A 120 34.45 5.63 17.48
C ALA A 120 34.63 6.35 18.83
N GLY A 121 34.91 5.59 19.89
CA GLY A 121 35.13 6.07 21.25
C GLY A 121 33.82 6.21 22.04
N HIS A 122 33.69 5.67 23.24
CA HIS A 122 34.65 5.85 24.33
C HIS A 122 35.10 4.53 24.97
N ALA A 123 36.41 4.47 25.17
CA ALA A 123 37.13 3.46 25.89
C ALA A 123 36.63 3.30 27.34
N VAL A 124 36.57 2.06 27.78
CA VAL A 124 36.55 1.69 29.19
C VAL A 124 37.89 2.10 29.78
N LEU A 125 37.91 3.16 30.58
CA LEU A 125 39.02 3.44 31.50
C LEU A 125 38.60 2.85 32.85
N SER A 126 39.07 1.64 33.11
CA SER A 126 39.18 1.12 34.46
C SER A 126 40.34 1.84 35.13
N VAL A 127 40.07 2.52 36.23
CA VAL A 127 41.03 2.86 37.29
C VAL A 127 40.40 2.52 38.62
#